data_AF-A0A939ZC06-F1
#
_entry.id   AF-A0A939ZC06-F1
#
_cell.length_a   1.000
_cell.length_b   1.000
_cell.length_c   1.000
_cell.angle_alpha   90.00
_cell.angle_beta   90.00
_cell.angle_gamma   90.00
#
_symmetry.space_group_name_H-M   'P 1'
#
loop_
_entity.id
_entity.type
_entity.pdbx_description
1 polymer ?
#
loop_
_entity_poly.entity_id
_entity_poly.type
_entity_poly.pdbx_seq_one_letter_code
_entity_poly.pdbx_strand_id
1 'polypeptide(L)' 'MLKAIFNTTQSDLTKYNGTEVEVGAELTDAERDAEVGRMFHITFSDGTTSDAFEDELTTV' A
#
# COMPACT_ATOMS: atom_id res chain seq x y z
N MET A 1 8.05 -6.42 11.26
CA MET A 1 7.61 -5.95 9.93
C MET A 1 6.14 -6.25 9.83
N LEU A 2 5.32 -5.27 9.45
CA LEU A 2 3.88 -5.45 9.30
C LEU A 2 3.60 -6.03 7.91
N LYS A 3 2.70 -6.99 7.82
CA LYS A 3 2.25 -7.58 6.55
C LYS A 3 0.77 -7.35 6.37
N ALA A 4 0.36 -7.11 5.13
CA ALA A 4 -1.05 -6.93 4.79
C ALA A 4 -1.33 -7.52 3.42
N ILE A 5 -2.60 -7.85 3.17
CA ILE A 5 -3.08 -8.15 1.82
C ILE A 5 -3.42 -6.84 1.13
N PHE A 6 -2.76 -6.60 0.00
CA PHE A 6 -3.01 -5.44 -0.84
C PHE A 6 -4.23 -5.67 -1.75
N ASN A 7 -5.16 -4.71 -1.75
CA ASN A 7 -6.29 -4.65 -2.68
C ASN A 7 -6.59 -3.20 -3.05
N THR A 8 -6.46 -2.85 -4.31
CA THR A 8 -6.77 -1.52 -4.84
C THR A 8 -7.80 -1.57 -5.95
N THR A 9 -8.42 -0.42 -6.21
CA THR A 9 -9.25 -0.17 -7.40
C THR A 9 -8.46 0.51 -8.53
N GLN A 10 -7.20 0.89 -8.29
CA GLN A 10 -6.34 1.49 -9.30
C GLN A 10 -5.99 0.48 -10.40
N SER A 11 -6.48 0.73 -11.62
CA SER A 11 -6.38 -0.18 -12.76
C SER A 11 -4.98 -0.77 -12.97
N ASP A 12 -3.93 0.05 -12.85
CA ASP A 12 -2.54 -0.36 -13.12
C ASP A 12 -1.95 -1.29 -12.04
N LEU A 13 -2.52 -1.26 -10.83
CA LEU A 13 -2.06 -2.01 -9.66
C LEU A 13 -2.98 -3.17 -9.29
N THR A 14 -4.17 -3.28 -9.89
CA THR A 14 -5.12 -4.40 -9.69
C THR A 14 -4.51 -5.78 -9.93
N LYS A 15 -3.46 -5.87 -10.76
CA LYS A 15 -2.67 -7.10 -11.00
C LYS A 15 -2.00 -7.65 -9.74
N TYR A 16 -1.83 -6.83 -8.70
CA TYR A 16 -1.27 -7.21 -7.40
C TYR A 16 -2.34 -7.45 -6.32
N ASN A 17 -3.63 -7.37 -6.65
CA ASN A 17 -4.69 -7.61 -5.66
C ASN A 17 -4.63 -9.05 -5.10
N GLY A 18 -4.86 -9.18 -3.79
CA GLY A 18 -4.80 -10.45 -3.08
C GLY A 18 -3.38 -10.93 -2.77
N THR A 19 -2.35 -10.13 -3.04
CA THR A 19 -0.97 -10.46 -2.69
C THR A 19 -0.59 -9.92 -1.32
N GLU A 20 0.31 -10.64 -0.63
CA GLU A 20 0.90 -10.16 0.62
C GLU A 20 2.00 -9.14 0.31
N VAL A 21 1.97 -8.01 1.00
CA VAL A 21 2.95 -6.95 0.92
C VAL A 21 3.54 -6.65 2.29
N GLU A 22 4.79 -6.18 2.29
CA GLU A 22 5.41 -5.63 3.49
C GLU A 22 5.03 -4.15 3.62
N VAL A 23 4.40 -3.80 4.74
CA VAL A 23 3.98 -2.42 5.03
C VAL A 23 5.10 -1.73 5.81
N GLY A 24 5.63 -0.68 5.21
CA GLY A 24 6.67 0.19 5.72
C GLY A 24 6.13 1.34 6.57
N ALA A 25 6.85 2.46 6.56
CA ALA A 25 6.46 3.66 7.29
C ALA A 25 5.28 4.39 6.62
N GLU A 26 4.51 5.11 7.43
CA GLU A 26 3.49 6.05 6.95
C GLU A 26 4.16 7.21 6.20
N LEU A 27 3.59 7.58 5.04
CA LEU A 27 4.02 8.75 4.27
C LEU A 27 3.69 10.02 5.06
N THR A 28 4.61 10.98 5.06
CA THR A 28 4.40 12.25 5.76
C THR A 28 3.41 13.14 5.01
N ASP A 29 2.78 14.10 5.69
CA ASP A 29 1.84 15.05 5.07
C ASP A 29 2.45 15.87 3.92
N ALA A 30 3.78 15.96 3.85
CA ALA A 30 4.49 16.61 2.75
C ALA A 30 4.55 15.77 1.46
N GLU A 31 4.25 14.48 1.54
CA GLU A 31 4.34 13.51 0.44
C GLU A 31 2.95 13.10 -0.10
N ARG A 32 1.87 13.42 0.62
CA ARG A 32 0.50 13.11 0.20
C ARG A 32 -0.11 14.28 -0.60
N ASP A 33 -0.59 13.99 -1.80
CA ASP A 33 -1.25 14.98 -2.67
C ASP A 33 -2.67 15.38 -2.18
N ALA A 34 -3.27 14.65 -1.22
CA ALA A 34 -4.57 14.99 -0.63
C ALA A 34 -4.80 14.34 0.76
N GLU A 35 -5.55 15.04 1.63
CA GLU A 35 -5.99 14.58 2.98
C GLU A 35 -7.08 13.49 2.91
N VAL A 36 -6.87 12.39 2.18
CA VAL A 36 -7.90 11.36 1.97
C VAL A 36 -7.75 10.15 2.90
N GLY A 37 -6.59 9.99 3.54
CA GLY A 37 -6.32 8.84 4.44
C GLY A 37 -4.83 8.58 4.61
N ARG A 38 -4.46 7.77 5.60
CA ARG A 38 -3.06 7.39 5.81
C ARG A 38 -2.57 6.59 4.61
N MET A 39 -1.38 6.92 4.13
CA MET A 39 -0.69 6.17 3.08
C MET A 39 0.57 5.55 3.67
N PHE A 40 0.91 4.36 3.21
CA PHE A 40 2.09 3.62 3.64
C PHE A 40 2.90 3.21 2.43
N HIS A 41 4.22 3.19 2.61
CA HIS A 41 5.09 2.59 1.62
C HIS A 41 4.96 1.06 1.70
N ILE A 42 4.72 0.41 0.58
CA ILE A 42 4.57 -1.05 0.49
C ILE A 42 5.61 -1.67 -0.45
N THR A 43 6.07 -2.86 -0.09
CA THR A 43 6.97 -3.66 -0.92
C THR A 43 6.31 -4.99 -1.27
N PHE A 44 6.20 -5.25 -2.57
CA PHE A 44 5.73 -6.53 -3.11
C PHE A 44 6.82 -7.60 -3.04
N SER A 45 6.42 -8.87 -3.08
CA SER A 45 7.35 -10.00 -3.02
C SER A 45 8.35 -10.09 -4.18
N ASP A 46 8.07 -9.43 -5.31
CA ASP A 46 8.97 -9.31 -6.46
C ASP A 46 10.00 -8.18 -6.29
N GLY A 47 9.97 -7.46 -5.17
CA GLY A 47 10.83 -6.31 -4.87
C GLY A 47 10.32 -4.99 -5.45
N THR A 48 9.17 -4.98 -6.13
CA THR A 48 8.50 -3.75 -6.56
C THR A 48 8.03 -2.97 -5.34
N THR A 49 8.17 -1.65 -5.37
CA THR A 49 7.67 -0.75 -4.31
C THR A 49 6.57 0.13 -4.86
N SER A 50 5.59 0.44 -4.01
CA SER A 50 4.49 1.36 -4.31
C SER A 50 4.02 2.01 -3.01
N ASP A 51 3.13 2.98 -3.11
CA ASP A 51 2.43 3.52 -1.95
C ASP A 51 0.96 3.09 -2.01
N ALA A 52 0.38 2.80 -0.84
CA ALA A 52 -0.99 2.32 -0.70
C ALA A 52 -1.68 3.01 0.47
N PHE A 53 -2.99 3.26 0.33
CA PHE A 53 -3.80 3.77 1.42
C PHE A 53 -4.10 2.68 2.47
N GLU A 54 -4.39 3.09 3.70
CA GLU A 54 -4.75 2.17 4.80
C GLU A 54 -5.91 1.24 4.45
N ASP A 55 -6.92 1.72 3.71
CA ASP A 55 -8.09 0.94 3.30
C ASP A 55 -7.79 -0.06 2.18
N GLU A 56 -6.69 0.12 1.45
CA GLU A 56 -6.18 -0.84 0.47
C GLU A 56 -5.40 -1.98 1.14
N LEU A 57 -5.15 -1.92 2.46
CA LEU A 57 -4.33 -2.86 3.21
C LEU A 57 -5.15 -3.59 4.28
N THR A 58 -5.41 -4.89 4.04
CA THR A 58 -6.09 -5.75 5.03
C THR A 58 -5.05 -6.50 5.86
N THR A 59 -4.98 -6.23 7.17
CA THR A 59 -4.08 -6.94 8.09
C THR A 59 -4.44 -8.43 8.19
N VAL A 60 -3.42 -9.29 8.23
CA VAL A 60 -3.54 -10.75 8.38
C VAL A 60 -3.20 -11.23 9.77
#